data_AF-A0A2A7S2C5-F1
#
_entry.id   AF-A0A2A7S2C5-F1
#
_cell.length_a   1.000
_cell.length_b   1.000
_cell.length_c   1.000
_cell.angle_alpha   90.00
_cell.angle_beta   90.00
_cell.angle_gamma   90.00
#
_symmetry.space_group_name_H-M   'P 1'
#
loop_
_entity.id
_entity.type
_entity.pdbx_description
1 polymer ?
#
loop_
_entity_poly.entity_id
_entity_poly.type
_entity_poly.pdbx_seq_one_letter_code
_entity_poly.pdbx_strand_id
1 'polypeptide(L)'
;MVQRPSDRIDPAHAAVVESGRAINLLNHTFRALIAMNAVAKVLMANGIGNDCGQPIVAGNIEGGLIDALVCLSDYAAGEIEFFADRAHNEYDRQNKNEVSRG
;
A
#
# COMPACT_ATOMS: atom_id res chain seq x y z
N MET A 1 -12.94 -16.45 9.61
CA MET A 1 -11.50 -16.17 9.64
C MET A 1 -11.22 -15.23 8.47
N VAL A 2 -10.79 -14.00 8.71
CA VAL A 2 -10.50 -13.04 7.63
C VAL A 2 -9.13 -13.41 7.05
N GLN A 3 -9.08 -13.79 5.78
CA GLN A 3 -7.81 -14.04 5.08
C GLN A 3 -7.05 -12.72 4.91
N ARG A 4 -5.73 -12.73 5.11
CA ARG A 4 -4.93 -11.54 4.86
C ARG A 4 -4.81 -11.31 3.36
N PRO A 5 -4.66 -10.07 2.88
CA PRO A 5 -4.52 -9.78 1.44
C PRO A 5 -3.35 -10.53 0.80
N SER A 6 -2.25 -10.71 1.54
CA SER A 6 -1.09 -11.52 1.14
C SER A 6 -1.42 -12.98 0.84
N ASP A 7 -2.44 -13.52 1.52
CA ASP A 7 -2.84 -14.93 1.39
C ASP A 7 -3.72 -15.17 0.14
N ARG A 8 -4.17 -14.08 -0.53
CA ARG A 8 -4.99 -14.12 -1.75
C ARG A 8 -4.17 -13.98 -3.03
N ILE A 9 -2.90 -13.63 -2.91
CA ILE A 9 -1.95 -13.58 -4.03
C ILE A 9 -1.36 -14.97 -4.21
N ASP A 10 -2.12 -15.87 -4.84
CA ASP A 10 -1.64 -17.19 -5.25
C ASP A 10 -0.69 -17.03 -6.46
N PRO A 11 0.48 -17.71 -6.50
CA PRO A 11 1.34 -17.76 -7.69
C PRO A 11 0.59 -18.15 -8.98
N ALA A 12 -0.47 -18.94 -8.90
CA ALA A 12 -1.34 -19.29 -10.03
C ALA A 12 -2.08 -18.07 -10.62
N HIS A 13 -2.34 -17.03 -9.81
CA HIS A 13 -2.95 -15.77 -10.27
C HIS A 13 -1.94 -14.89 -11.03
N ALA A 14 -0.63 -15.15 -10.96
CA ALA A 14 0.38 -14.36 -11.65
C ALA A 14 0.23 -14.40 -13.19
N ALA A 15 -0.35 -15.48 -13.73
CA ALA A 15 -0.57 -15.66 -15.16
C ALA A 15 -1.63 -14.70 -15.74
N VAL A 16 -2.53 -14.17 -14.90
CA VAL A 16 -3.63 -13.29 -15.33
C VAL A 16 -3.40 -11.81 -15.00
N VAL A 17 -2.27 -11.51 -14.35
CA VAL A 17 -1.87 -10.15 -14.03
C VAL A 17 -1.23 -9.51 -15.26
N GLU A 18 -1.92 -8.55 -15.88
CA GLU A 18 -1.31 -7.69 -16.91
C GLU A 18 -0.12 -6.92 -16.32
N SER A 19 1.08 -7.15 -16.86
CA SER A 19 2.34 -6.62 -16.31
C SER A 19 2.34 -5.09 -16.15
N GLY A 20 1.69 -4.35 -17.06
CA GLY A 20 1.58 -2.88 -16.96
C GLY A 20 0.78 -2.40 -15.74
N ARG A 21 -0.26 -3.15 -15.33
CA ARG A 21 -1.08 -2.79 -14.15
C ARG A 21 -0.35 -3.11 -12.86
N ALA A 22 0.37 -4.23 -12.80
CA ALA A 22 1.21 -4.57 -11.65
C ALA A 22 2.35 -3.56 -11.44
N ILE A 23 2.98 -3.09 -12.53
CA ILE A 23 4.03 -2.07 -12.47
C ILE A 23 3.47 -0.75 -11.91
N ASN A 24 2.29 -0.32 -12.36
CA ASN A 24 1.68 0.92 -11.86
C ASN A 24 1.34 0.82 -10.37
N LEU A 25 0.76 -0.29 -9.93
CA LEU A 25 0.51 -0.55 -8.51
C LEU A 25 1.78 -0.48 -7.69
N LEU A 26 2.79 -1.29 -8.06
CA LEU A 26 4.07 -1.34 -7.35
C LEU A 26 4.70 0.05 -7.28
N ASN A 27 4.62 0.84 -8.36
CA ASN A 27 5.10 2.22 -8.37
C ASN A 27 4.33 3.12 -7.40
N HIS A 28 3.00 3.04 -7.34
CA HIS A 28 2.19 3.84 -6.43
C HIS A 28 2.43 3.47 -4.96
N THR A 29 2.41 2.17 -4.64
CA THR A 29 2.71 1.65 -3.30
C THR A 29 4.14 2.02 -2.89
N PHE A 30 5.12 1.88 -3.78
CA PHE A 30 6.51 2.24 -3.49
C PHE A 30 6.67 3.75 -3.22
N ARG A 31 5.99 4.62 -3.98
CA ARG A 31 5.97 6.06 -3.71
C ARG A 31 5.34 6.40 -2.37
N ALA A 32 4.24 5.72 -2.00
CA ALA A 32 3.62 5.89 -0.69
C ALA A 32 4.58 5.48 0.45
N LEU A 33 5.29 4.36 0.31
CA LEU A 33 6.30 3.91 1.27
C LEU A 33 7.48 4.88 1.40
N ILE A 34 7.95 5.45 0.29
CA ILE A 34 9.00 6.49 0.31
C ILE A 34 8.50 7.73 1.06
N ALA A 35 7.28 8.19 0.78
CA ALA A 35 6.70 9.36 1.43
C ALA A 35 6.54 9.12 2.95
N MET A 36 6.06 7.95 3.36
CA MET A 36 5.96 7.59 4.78
C MET A 36 7.32 7.60 5.47
N ASN A 37 8.35 7.03 4.84
CA ASN A 37 9.71 7.05 5.38
C ASN A 37 10.26 8.48 5.54
N ALA A 38 9.97 9.37 4.59
CA ALA A 38 10.39 10.77 4.68
C ALA A 38 9.68 11.49 5.84
N VAL A 39 8.36 11.32 5.98
CA VAL A 39 7.58 11.92 7.07
C VAL A 39 8.03 11.40 8.44
N ALA A 40 8.25 10.08 8.57
CA ALA A 40 8.74 9.48 9.81
C ALA A 40 10.10 10.05 10.25
N LYS A 41 11.00 10.32 9.30
CA LYS A 41 12.30 10.96 9.59
C LYS A 41 12.13 12.39 10.11
N VAL A 42 11.21 13.17 9.54
CA VAL A 42 10.91 14.54 10.01
C VAL A 42 10.36 14.49 11.43
N LEU A 43 9.41 13.59 11.71
CA LEU A 43 8.84 13.42 13.05
C LEU A 43 9.90 12.99 14.08
N MET A 44 10.77 12.04 13.72
CA MET A 44 11.87 11.62 14.59
C MET A 44 12.84 12.76 14.89
N ALA A 45 13.23 13.52 13.87
CA ALA A 45 14.09 14.69 14.05
C ALA A 45 13.40 15.77 14.89
N ASN A 46 12.08 15.96 14.74
CA ASN A 46 11.31 16.86 15.58
C ASN A 46 11.27 16.43 17.05
N GLY A 47 11.14 15.13 17.33
CA GLY A 47 11.23 14.58 18.68
C GLY A 47 12.56 14.90 19.35
N ILE A 48 13.67 14.67 18.65
CA ILE A 48 15.02 15.04 19.13
C ILE A 48 15.13 16.56 19.35
N GLY A 49 14.57 17.35 18.43
CA GLY A 49 14.48 18.80 18.55
C GLY A 49 13.73 19.24 19.80
N ASN A 50 12.56 18.66 20.07
CA ASN A 50 11.78 18.90 21.27
C ASN A 50 12.58 18.62 22.56
N ASP A 51 13.30 17.49 22.60
CA ASP A 51 14.15 17.12 23.75
C ASP A 51 15.29 18.14 23.99
N CYS A 52 15.75 18.80 22.93
CA CYS A 52 16.78 19.84 22.98
C CYS A 52 16.21 21.27 23.14
N GLY A 53 14.89 21.43 23.23
CA GLY A 53 14.21 22.73 23.24
C GLY A 53 14.27 23.50 21.91
N GLN A 54 14.58 22.80 20.80
CA GLN A 54 14.65 23.33 19.44
C GLN A 54 13.83 22.46 18.46
N PRO A 55 12.49 22.51 18.52
CA PRO A 55 11.64 21.77 17.60
C PRO A 55 11.89 22.16 16.13
N ILE A 56 11.78 21.19 15.24
CA ILE A 56 11.98 21.37 13.80
C ILE A 56 10.67 21.77 13.10
N VAL A 57 9.54 21.30 13.62
CA VAL A 57 8.21 21.64 13.12
C VAL A 57 7.30 22.09 14.26
N ALA A 58 6.35 22.97 13.94
CA ALA A 58 5.33 23.40 14.90
C ALA A 58 4.33 22.28 15.21
N GLY A 59 3.71 22.29 16.39
CA GLY A 59 2.83 21.20 16.85
C GLY A 59 1.61 20.92 15.96
N ASN A 60 1.08 21.93 15.26
CA ASN A 60 0.02 21.72 14.26
C ASN A 60 0.51 21.00 13.00
N ILE A 61 1.79 21.14 12.65
CA ILE A 61 2.42 20.43 11.52
C ILE A 61 2.70 18.99 11.93
N GLU A 62 3.14 18.76 13.16
CA GLU A 62 3.35 17.40 13.70
C GLU A 62 2.09 16.54 13.61
N GLY A 63 0.94 17.06 14.05
CA GLY A 63 -0.35 16.37 13.91
C GLY A 63 -0.70 16.04 12.46
N GLY A 64 -0.56 17.01 11.54
CA GLY A 64 -0.84 16.78 10.12
C GLY A 64 0.11 15.78 9.46
N LEU A 65 1.37 15.68 9.91
CA LEU A 65 2.32 14.67 9.45
C LEU A 65 1.95 13.27 9.95
N ILE A 66 1.45 13.13 11.18
CA ILE A 66 0.93 11.86 11.69
C ILE A 66 -0.30 11.44 10.88
N ASP A 67 -1.24 12.34 10.63
CA ASP A 67 -2.42 12.05 9.80
C ASP A 67 -2.02 11.65 8.38
N ALA A 68 -1.00 12.29 7.81
CA ALA A 68 -0.46 11.93 6.50
C ALA A 68 0.12 10.50 6.48
N LEU A 69 0.78 10.05 7.55
CA LEU A 69 1.26 8.66 7.67
C LEU A 69 0.10 7.67 7.67
N VAL A 70 -0.97 7.96 8.42
CA VAL A 70 -2.17 7.12 8.46
C VAL A 70 -2.80 7.03 7.06
N CYS A 71 -3.03 8.18 6.41
CA CYS A 71 -3.60 8.23 5.07
C CYS A 71 -2.76 7.47 4.02
N LEU A 72 -1.43 7.62 4.06
CA LEU A 72 -0.52 6.93 3.14
C LEU A 72 -0.48 5.42 3.39
N SER A 73 -0.57 5.00 4.66
CA SER A 73 -0.64 3.59 5.05
C SER A 73 -1.94 2.96 4.54
N ASP A 74 -3.07 3.62 4.77
CA ASP A 74 -4.38 3.15 4.32
C ASP A 74 -4.47 3.11 2.79
N TYR A 75 -3.93 4.12 2.11
CA TYR A 75 -3.82 4.12 0.66
C TYR A 75 -2.97 2.95 0.15
N ALA A 76 -1.78 2.74 0.71
CA ALA A 76 -0.89 1.66 0.28
C ALA A 76 -1.53 0.28 0.51
N ALA A 77 -2.20 0.07 1.65
CA ALA A 77 -2.91 -1.16 1.95
C ALA A 77 -4.11 -1.37 1.01
N GLY A 78 -4.93 -0.34 0.81
CA GLY A 78 -6.11 -0.39 -0.06
C GLY A 78 -5.74 -0.67 -1.53
N GLU A 79 -4.66 -0.10 -2.03
CA GLU A 79 -4.15 -0.40 -3.37
C GLU A 79 -3.73 -1.87 -3.52
N ILE A 80 -3.03 -2.43 -2.52
CA ILE A 80 -2.64 -3.85 -2.51
C ILE A 80 -3.87 -4.76 -2.45
N GLU A 81 -4.84 -4.45 -1.60
CA GLU A 81 -6.11 -5.17 -1.50
C GLU A 81 -6.87 -5.14 -2.81
N PHE A 82 -7.10 -3.96 -3.37
CA PHE A 82 -7.78 -3.80 -4.65
C PHE A 82 -7.13 -4.62 -5.77
N PHE A 83 -5.80 -4.66 -5.80
CA PHE A 83 -5.08 -5.48 -6.77
C PHE A 83 -5.27 -6.98 -6.53
N ALA A 84 -5.16 -7.44 -5.29
CA ALA A 84 -5.36 -8.84 -4.94
C ALA A 84 -6.77 -9.31 -5.30
N ASP A 85 -7.79 -8.50 -5.01
CA ASP A 85 -9.18 -8.72 -5.39
C ASP A 85 -9.34 -8.86 -6.90
N ARG A 86 -8.74 -7.93 -7.65
CA ARG A 86 -8.83 -7.92 -9.11
C ARG A 86 -8.14 -9.13 -9.73
N ALA A 87 -6.95 -9.50 -9.25
CA ALA A 87 -6.21 -10.66 -9.73
C ALA A 87 -7.00 -11.96 -9.48
N HIS A 88 -7.59 -12.10 -8.30
CA HIS A 88 -8.44 -13.24 -7.95
C HIS A 88 -9.69 -13.32 -8.84
N ASN A 89 -10.40 -12.21 -9.04
CA ASN A 89 -11.59 -12.15 -9.88
C ASN A 89 -11.30 -12.50 -11.34
N GLU A 90 -10.16 -12.04 -11.88
CA GLU A 90 -9.77 -12.32 -13.26
C GLU A 90 -9.39 -13.80 -13.44
N TYR A 91 -8.70 -14.40 -12.47
CA TYR A 91 -8.38 -15.82 -12.47
C TYR A 91 -9.65 -16.68 -12.45
N ASP A 92 -10.57 -16.37 -11.54
CA ASP A 92 -11.88 -17.04 -11.44
C ASP A 92 -12.67 -16.97 -12.75
N ARG A 93 -12.64 -15.81 -13.42
CA ARG A 93 -13.33 -15.58 -14.70
C ARG A 93 -12.76 -16.46 -15.80
N GLN A 94 -11.43 -16.57 -15.89
CA GLN A 94 -10.77 -17.37 -16.93
C GLN A 94 -10.99 -18.87 -16.71
N ASN A 95 -10.84 -19.36 -15.48
CA ASN A 95 -11.10 -20.77 -15.13
C ASN A 95 -12.56 -21.20 -15.36
N LYS A 96 -13.54 -20.34 -15.02
CA LYS A 96 -14.96 -20.63 -15.29
C LYS A 96 -15.25 -20.73 -16.80
N ASN A 97 -14.57 -19.93 -17.62
CA ASN A 97 -14.72 -19.96 -19.07
C ASN A 97 -14.09 -21.21 -19.70
N GLU A 98 -13.02 -21.77 -19.11
CA GLU A 98 -12.41 -23.02 -19.56
C GLU A 98 -13.30 -24.23 -19.23
N VAL A 99 -13.85 -24.29 -18.02
CA VAL A 99 -14.77 -25.37 -17.60
C VAL A 99 -16.05 -25.38 -18.44
N SER A 100 -16.52 -24.22 -18.90
CA SER A 100 -17.73 -24.12 -19.72
C SER A 100 -17.50 -24.41 -21.21
N ARG A 101 -16.25 -24.61 -21.63
CA ARG A 101 -15.85 -24.89 -23.03
C ARG A 101 -15.32 -26.31 -23.26
N GLY A 102 -15.13 -27.09 -22.20
CA GLY A 102 -14.85 -28.54 -22.26
C GLY A 102 -16.12 -29.36 -22.11
#